data_AF-A0A7X0RW34-F1
#
_entry.id   AF-A0A7X0RW34-F1
#
_cell.length_a   1.000
_cell.length_b   1.000
_cell.length_c   1.000
_cell.angle_alpha   90.00
_cell.angle_beta   90.00
_cell.angle_gamma   90.00
#
_symmetry.space_group_name_H-M   'P 1'
#
loop_
_entity.id
_entity.type
_entity.pdbx_description
1 polymer ?
#
loop_
_entity_poly.entity_id
_entity_poly.type
_entity_poly.pdbx_seq_one_letter_code
_entity_poly.pdbx_strand_id
1 'polypeptide(L)'
;MPLTADAALNKLAEIRSEVYALKLNRLVFLFRFFPSAKFRIYSGAFFGIWLAILIWGNLLLIFSSLTAFIAVCCFKIRLTRKDKQELEQIITEQANAIERASKQLIKAPIDFDLLYETNLNAAKAIKISFDRYAIQKGSAYAHTYHLGFFYVLTRTKGIWDLKQVIGDKSIYSFRGAEKTGEYIGNHHFGYMGRAIGLSCFVLRLAAGMYQVYSGTSDWRYVFSFFDHPVDSQAIADGCSEFDSHFF
;
A
#
# COMPACT_ATOMS: atom_id res chain seq x y z
N MET A 1 -27.30 9.20 26.79
CA MET A 1 -26.49 9.59 27.96
C MET A 1 -25.14 10.10 27.46
N PRO A 2 -24.69 11.29 27.88
CA PRO A 2 -23.35 11.76 27.52
C PRO A 2 -22.31 10.84 28.16
N LEU A 3 -21.32 10.40 27.37
CA LEU A 3 -20.17 9.67 27.89
C LEU A 3 -19.47 10.55 28.92
N THR A 4 -19.17 9.98 30.09
CA THR A 4 -18.37 10.67 31.11
C THR A 4 -17.00 11.02 30.50
N ALA A 5 -16.38 12.12 30.95
CA ALA A 5 -15.10 12.59 30.42
C ALA A 5 -14.02 11.50 30.44
N ASP A 6 -14.03 10.64 31.46
CA ASP A 6 -13.13 9.49 31.58
C ASP A 6 -13.41 8.39 30.54
N ALA A 7 -14.67 8.14 30.21
CA ALA A 7 -15.03 7.18 29.17
C ALA A 7 -14.65 7.69 27.76
N ALA A 8 -14.71 9.01 27.53
CA ALA A 8 -14.24 9.63 26.29
C ALA A 8 -12.70 9.59 26.17
N LEU A 9 -11.97 9.81 27.27
CA LEU A 9 -10.52 9.73 27.33
C LEU A 9 -10.00 8.29 27.11
N ASN A 10 -10.63 7.30 27.72
CA ASN A 10 -10.29 5.89 27.51
C ASN A 10 -10.55 5.46 26.07
N LYS A 11 -11.65 5.91 25.47
CA LYS A 11 -11.98 5.64 24.07
C LYS A 11 -11.02 6.33 23.09
N LEU A 12 -10.55 7.55 23.42
CA LEU A 12 -9.51 8.25 22.65
C LEU A 12 -8.13 7.58 22.78
N ALA A 13 -7.80 7.05 23.95
CA ALA A 13 -6.57 6.28 24.17
C ALA A 13 -6.61 4.94 23.41
N GLU A 14 -7.76 4.28 23.39
CA GLU A 14 -8.04 3.06 22.62
C GLU A 14 -7.88 3.33 21.11
N ILE A 15 -8.56 4.36 20.59
CA ILE A 15 -8.44 4.80 19.18
C ILE A 15 -6.99 5.18 18.82
N ARG A 16 -6.28 5.90 19.70
CA ARG A 16 -4.85 6.19 19.48
C ARG A 16 -4.03 4.91 19.42
N SER A 17 -4.24 3.97 20.32
CA SER A 17 -3.51 2.70 20.38
C SER A 17 -3.73 1.86 19.11
N GLU A 18 -4.95 1.86 18.57
CA GLU A 18 -5.30 1.21 17.30
C GLU A 18 -4.59 1.88 16.11
N VAL A 19 -4.52 3.22 16.09
CA VAL A 19 -3.81 3.99 15.05
C VAL A 19 -2.30 3.71 15.07
N TYR A 20 -1.68 3.48 16.23
CA TYR A 20 -0.28 3.07 16.33
C TYR A 20 -0.06 1.59 15.95
N ALA A 21 -0.97 0.68 16.32
CA ALA A 21 -0.95 -0.72 15.88
C ALA A 21 -1.11 -0.88 14.36
N LEU A 22 -1.88 0.03 13.72
CA LEU A 22 -2.02 0.15 12.26
C LEU A 22 -0.70 0.40 11.52
N LYS A 23 0.20 1.21 12.12
CA LYS A 23 1.52 1.52 11.53
C LYS A 23 2.47 0.32 11.59
N LEU A 24 2.35 -0.51 12.62
CA LEU A 24 3.20 -1.68 12.80
C LEU A 24 2.76 -2.88 11.94
N ASN A 25 1.46 -3.11 11.79
CA ASN A 25 0.95 -4.18 10.92
C ASN A 25 1.28 -3.93 9.44
N ARG A 26 1.35 -2.66 9.01
CA ARG A 26 1.90 -2.27 7.70
C ARG A 26 3.38 -2.64 7.54
N LEU A 27 4.21 -2.40 8.56
CA LEU A 27 5.63 -2.82 8.58
C LEU A 27 5.78 -4.35 8.63
N VAL A 28 5.01 -5.06 9.45
CA VAL A 28 5.09 -6.53 9.57
C VAL A 28 4.62 -7.23 8.29
N PHE A 29 3.66 -6.63 7.57
CA PHE A 29 3.28 -7.09 6.23
C PHE A 29 4.42 -6.88 5.22
N LEU A 30 5.07 -5.70 5.23
CA LEU A 30 6.31 -5.45 4.48
C LEU A 30 7.40 -6.49 4.86
N PHE A 31 7.56 -6.83 6.14
CA PHE A 31 8.55 -7.83 6.58
C PHE A 31 8.21 -9.28 6.22
N ARG A 32 6.92 -9.64 6.09
CA ARG A 32 6.49 -11.00 5.76
C ARG A 32 6.48 -11.28 4.25
N PHE A 33 6.23 -10.27 3.42
CA PHE A 33 6.17 -10.39 1.95
C PHE A 33 7.39 -9.85 1.20
N PHE A 34 8.28 -9.06 1.84
CA PHE A 34 9.57 -8.63 1.27
C PHE A 34 10.79 -9.30 1.95
N PRO A 35 10.90 -10.63 2.03
CA PRO A 35 12.06 -11.26 2.65
C PRO A 35 13.17 -11.49 1.61
N SER A 36 13.81 -10.42 1.12
CA SER A 36 15.18 -10.58 0.62
C SER A 36 16.16 -10.19 1.72
N ALA A 37 17.28 -10.91 1.83
CA ALA A 37 18.36 -10.58 2.77
C ALA A 37 18.83 -9.11 2.59
N LYS A 38 18.74 -8.57 1.37
CA LYS A 38 19.07 -7.19 1.03
C LYS A 38 18.11 -6.17 1.66
N PHE A 39 16.80 -6.44 1.67
CA PHE A 39 15.81 -5.55 2.29
C PHE A 39 15.99 -5.43 3.82
N ARG A 40 16.39 -6.52 4.50
CA ARG A 40 16.76 -6.48 5.92
C ARG A 40 17.95 -5.57 6.19
N ILE A 41 18.96 -5.58 5.31
CA ILE A 41 20.13 -4.69 5.39
C ILE A 41 19.72 -3.23 5.17
N TYR A 42 18.87 -2.94 4.18
CA TYR A 42 18.41 -1.56 3.92
C TYR A 42 17.52 -1.01 5.02
N SER A 43 16.63 -1.83 5.59
CA SER A 43 15.84 -1.44 6.77
C SER A 43 16.74 -1.20 8.00
N GLY A 44 17.75 -2.03 8.21
CA GLY A 44 18.75 -1.84 9.27
C GLY A 44 19.56 -0.56 9.10
N ALA A 45 19.95 -0.22 7.87
CA ALA A 45 20.63 1.03 7.56
C ALA A 45 19.74 2.26 7.78
N PHE A 46 18.46 2.19 7.36
CA PHE A 46 17.50 3.27 7.59
C PHE A 46 17.24 3.48 9.09
N PHE A 47 17.04 2.41 9.85
CA PHE A 47 16.92 2.46 11.31
C PHE A 47 18.21 2.93 11.99
N GLY A 48 19.39 2.57 11.46
CA GLY A 48 20.68 3.04 11.96
C GLY A 48 20.87 4.54 11.78
N ILE A 49 20.48 5.09 10.63
CA ILE A 49 20.53 6.54 10.34
C ILE A 49 19.49 7.28 11.20
N TRP A 50 18.28 6.73 11.35
CA TRP A 50 17.24 7.31 12.20
C TRP A 50 17.64 7.30 13.69
N LEU A 51 18.28 6.21 14.14
CA LEU A 51 18.82 6.08 15.49
C LEU A 51 20.01 7.04 15.70
N ALA A 52 20.86 7.23 14.70
CA ALA A 52 21.93 8.24 14.76
C ALA A 52 21.35 9.65 14.90
N ILE A 53 20.30 10.00 14.14
CA ILE A 53 19.61 11.29 14.25
C ILE A 53 18.97 11.47 15.65
N LEU A 54 18.39 10.41 16.22
CA LEU A 54 17.85 10.40 17.59
C LEU A 54 18.92 10.54 18.66
N ILE A 55 20.10 9.91 18.49
CA ILE A 55 21.22 10.00 19.44
C ILE A 55 21.77 11.44 19.51
N TRP A 56 21.71 12.18 18.40
CA TRP A 56 22.09 13.60 18.36
C TRP A 56 20.99 14.56 18.85
N GLY A 57 19.76 14.09 19.06
CA GLY A 57 18.61 14.88 19.49
C GLY A 57 18.06 14.46 20.85
N ASN A 58 18.47 15.16 21.92
CA ASN A 58 17.89 15.19 23.27
C ASN A 58 17.49 13.84 23.93
N LEU A 59 18.28 13.44 24.93
CA LEU A 59 18.17 12.20 25.74
C LEU A 59 16.78 11.89 26.34
N LEU A 60 15.92 12.89 26.54
CA LEU A 60 14.57 12.73 27.12
C LEU A 60 13.54 12.11 26.17
N LEU A 61 13.76 12.16 24.84
CA LEU A 61 12.92 11.48 23.84
C LEU A 61 13.22 9.98 23.73
N ILE A 62 14.39 9.53 24.21
CA ILE A 62 14.85 8.14 24.12
C ILE A 62 14.05 7.22 25.05
N PHE A 63 13.64 7.69 26.23
CA PHE A 63 12.87 6.87 27.18
C PHE A 63 11.43 6.63 26.71
N SER A 64 10.75 7.65 26.19
CA SER A 64 9.36 7.51 25.70
C SER A 64 9.29 6.65 24.42
N SER A 65 10.26 6.80 23.53
CA SER A 65 10.37 5.99 22.30
C SER A 65 10.79 4.55 22.59
N LEU A 66 11.63 4.28 23.60
CA LEU A 66 11.97 2.91 24.01
C LEU A 66 10.79 2.21 24.72
N THR A 67 10.04 2.90 25.57
CA THR A 67 8.82 2.33 26.17
C THR A 67 7.71 2.12 25.14
N ALA A 68 7.58 3.01 24.16
CA ALA A 68 6.67 2.81 23.03
C ALA A 68 7.14 1.64 22.17
N PHE A 69 8.45 1.51 21.90
CA PHE A 69 9.02 0.40 21.16
C PHE A 69 8.83 -0.95 21.87
N ILE A 70 9.03 -1.01 23.19
CA ILE A 70 8.78 -2.21 24.00
C ILE A 70 7.28 -2.53 24.01
N ALA A 71 6.39 -1.56 24.24
CA ALA A 71 4.95 -1.77 24.16
C ALA A 71 4.49 -2.25 22.77
N VAL A 72 5.06 -1.68 21.71
CA VAL A 72 4.86 -2.06 20.30
C VAL A 72 5.38 -3.47 20.00
N CYS A 73 6.50 -3.88 20.59
CA CYS A 73 7.04 -5.25 20.48
C CYS A 73 6.27 -6.27 21.34
N CYS A 74 5.64 -5.82 22.44
CA CYS A 74 4.92 -6.66 23.39
C CYS A 74 3.44 -6.91 23.01
N PHE A 75 2.80 -6.05 22.21
CA PHE A 75 1.45 -6.29 21.69
C PHE A 75 1.46 -7.22 20.47
N LYS A 76 1.51 -8.53 20.71
CA LYS A 76 1.37 -9.56 19.67
C LYS A 76 -0.10 -9.77 19.27
N ILE A 77 -0.70 -8.84 18.53
CA ILE A 77 -1.88 -9.19 17.71
C ILE A 77 -1.35 -9.97 16.50
N ARG A 78 -1.15 -11.28 16.69
CA ARG A 78 -0.58 -12.15 15.68
C ARG A 78 -1.72 -12.93 15.02
N LEU A 79 -1.91 -12.73 13.72
CA LEU A 79 -2.83 -13.57 12.95
C LEU A 79 -2.54 -15.05 13.19
N THR A 80 -3.59 -15.82 13.45
CA THR A 80 -3.47 -17.26 13.64
C THR A 80 -3.04 -17.93 12.33
N ARG A 81 -2.60 -19.19 12.40
CA ARG A 81 -2.29 -19.95 11.18
C ARG A 81 -3.52 -20.09 10.28
N LYS A 82 -4.69 -20.29 10.89
CA LYS A 82 -5.97 -20.42 10.20
C LYS A 82 -6.34 -19.12 9.47
N ASP A 83 -6.21 -17.97 10.13
CA ASP A 83 -6.51 -16.67 9.50
C ASP A 83 -5.62 -16.41 8.28
N LYS A 84 -4.35 -16.80 8.35
CA LYS A 84 -3.41 -16.64 7.23
C LYS A 84 -3.80 -17.49 6.02
N GLN A 85 -4.18 -18.74 6.27
CA GLN A 85 -4.63 -19.66 5.21
C GLN A 85 -5.95 -19.18 4.59
N GLU A 86 -6.89 -18.72 5.42
CA GLU A 86 -8.16 -18.13 4.99
C GLU A 86 -7.90 -16.90 4.09
N LEU A 87 -7.05 -15.98 4.53
CA LEU A 87 -6.68 -14.79 3.75
C LEU A 87 -6.01 -15.14 2.43
N GLU A 88 -5.06 -16.07 2.44
CA GLU A 88 -4.36 -16.52 1.23
C GLU A 88 -5.32 -17.10 0.19
N GLN A 89 -6.27 -17.93 0.64
CA GLN A 89 -7.30 -18.49 -0.21
C GLN A 89 -8.21 -17.40 -0.80
N ILE A 90 -8.76 -16.53 0.05
CA ILE A 90 -9.66 -15.44 -0.37
C ILE A 90 -8.96 -14.50 -1.37
N ILE A 91 -7.72 -14.11 -1.06
CA ILE A 91 -6.92 -13.24 -1.94
C ILE A 91 -6.71 -13.89 -3.29
N THR A 92 -6.29 -15.16 -3.30
CA THR A 92 -5.99 -15.87 -4.54
C THR A 92 -7.23 -16.04 -5.42
N GLU A 93 -8.35 -16.48 -4.83
CA GLU A 93 -9.59 -16.73 -5.57
C GLU A 93 -10.14 -15.46 -6.21
N GLN A 94 -10.24 -14.37 -5.45
CA GLN A 94 -10.77 -13.11 -5.99
C GLN A 94 -9.77 -12.43 -6.93
N ALA A 95 -8.46 -12.47 -6.65
CA ALA A 95 -7.46 -11.92 -7.56
C ALA A 95 -7.51 -12.63 -8.93
N ASN A 96 -7.69 -13.96 -8.95
CA ASN A 96 -7.89 -14.70 -10.19
C ASN A 96 -9.19 -14.33 -10.92
N ALA A 97 -10.26 -13.99 -10.19
CA ALA A 97 -11.49 -13.50 -10.79
C ALA A 97 -11.29 -12.12 -11.44
N ILE A 98 -10.62 -11.21 -10.75
CA ILE A 98 -10.23 -9.89 -11.27
C ILE A 98 -9.33 -10.06 -12.50
N GLU A 99 -8.33 -10.95 -12.42
CA GLU A 99 -7.44 -11.22 -13.55
C GLU A 99 -8.22 -11.64 -14.80
N ARG A 100 -9.15 -12.58 -14.66
CA ARG A 100 -9.98 -13.03 -15.78
C ARG A 100 -10.81 -11.91 -16.38
N ALA A 101 -11.37 -11.02 -15.56
CA ALA A 101 -12.16 -9.89 -16.04
C ALA A 101 -11.28 -8.88 -16.80
N SER A 102 -10.19 -8.40 -16.18
CA SER A 102 -9.35 -7.36 -16.79
C SER A 102 -8.57 -7.89 -18.01
N LYS A 103 -8.12 -9.16 -18.00
CA LYS A 103 -7.37 -9.76 -19.10
C LYS A 103 -8.16 -9.82 -20.42
N GLN A 104 -9.49 -9.86 -20.35
CA GLN A 104 -10.32 -9.79 -21.56
C GLN A 104 -10.30 -8.40 -22.21
N LEU A 105 -10.09 -7.36 -21.41
CA LEU A 105 -10.07 -5.95 -21.82
C LEU A 105 -8.69 -5.50 -22.27
N ILE A 106 -7.64 -6.21 -21.84
CA ILE A 106 -6.27 -5.96 -22.30
C ILE A 106 -6.05 -6.64 -23.64
N LYS A 107 -6.73 -6.14 -24.67
CA LYS A 107 -6.57 -6.52 -26.08
C LYS A 107 -6.46 -5.24 -26.91
N ALA A 108 -5.67 -5.26 -27.97
CA ALA A 108 -5.57 -4.10 -28.85
C ALA A 108 -6.83 -3.96 -29.73
N PRO A 109 -7.38 -2.75 -29.92
CA PRO A 109 -7.04 -1.50 -29.21
C PRO A 109 -7.52 -1.52 -27.76
N ILE A 110 -6.70 -1.03 -26.83
CA ILE A 110 -7.02 -1.03 -25.40
C ILE A 110 -7.96 0.13 -25.10
N ASP A 111 -9.13 -0.19 -24.56
CA ASP A 111 -10.04 0.79 -23.97
C ASP A 111 -9.65 1.03 -22.51
N PHE A 112 -8.90 2.12 -22.28
CA PHE A 112 -8.44 2.46 -20.94
C PHE A 112 -9.57 2.86 -20.00
N ASP A 113 -10.64 3.48 -20.50
CA ASP A 113 -11.76 3.90 -19.66
C ASP A 113 -12.51 2.69 -19.12
N LEU A 114 -12.83 1.72 -19.99
CA LEU A 114 -13.47 0.46 -19.60
C LEU A 114 -12.58 -0.39 -18.68
N LEU A 115 -11.25 -0.41 -18.94
CA LEU A 115 -10.29 -1.10 -18.08
C LEU A 115 -10.24 -0.48 -16.68
N TYR A 116 -10.18 0.86 -16.60
CA TYR A 116 -10.17 1.58 -15.32
C TYR A 116 -11.49 1.39 -14.58
N GLU A 117 -12.63 1.45 -15.25
CA GLU A 117 -13.94 1.22 -14.63
C GLU A 117 -14.04 -0.20 -14.05
N THR A 118 -13.61 -1.20 -14.82
CA THR A 118 -13.62 -2.60 -14.38
C THR A 118 -12.74 -2.81 -13.15
N ASN A 119 -11.52 -2.27 -13.18
CA ASN A 119 -10.60 -2.36 -12.05
C ASN A 119 -11.07 -1.54 -10.85
N LEU A 120 -11.72 -0.40 -11.06
CA LEU A 120 -12.30 0.44 -10.01
C LEU A 120 -13.43 -0.28 -9.28
N ASN A 121 -14.29 -1.01 -10.00
CA ASN A 121 -15.34 -1.82 -9.39
C ASN A 121 -14.75 -2.92 -8.49
N ALA A 122 -13.69 -3.58 -8.95
CA ALA A 122 -12.94 -4.53 -8.13
C ALA A 122 -12.30 -3.85 -6.90
N ALA A 123 -11.69 -2.67 -7.07
CA ALA A 123 -11.07 -1.92 -5.98
C ALA A 123 -12.08 -1.53 -4.89
N LYS A 124 -13.27 -1.06 -5.29
CA LYS A 124 -14.37 -0.75 -4.37
C LYS A 124 -14.84 -1.98 -3.59
N ALA A 125 -14.95 -3.14 -4.24
CA ALA A 125 -15.32 -4.39 -3.58
C ALA A 125 -14.27 -4.83 -2.53
N ILE A 126 -12.98 -4.64 -2.84
CA ILE A 126 -11.88 -4.86 -1.89
C ILE A 126 -12.00 -3.90 -0.69
N LYS A 127 -12.26 -2.60 -0.92
CA LYS A 127 -12.46 -1.61 0.16
C LYS A 127 -13.62 -1.98 1.09
N ILE A 128 -14.76 -2.39 0.52
CA ILE A 128 -15.94 -2.81 1.28
C ILE A 128 -15.61 -4.04 2.14
N SER A 129 -14.88 -5.01 1.59
CA SER A 129 -14.45 -6.21 2.31
C SER A 129 -13.47 -5.86 3.43
N PHE A 130 -12.54 -4.92 3.20
CA PHE A 130 -11.66 -4.39 4.23
C PHE A 130 -12.44 -3.81 5.40
N ASP A 131 -13.42 -2.92 5.14
CA ASP A 131 -14.23 -2.30 6.20
C ASP A 131 -14.99 -3.34 7.02
N ARG A 132 -15.56 -4.35 6.33
CA ARG A 132 -16.23 -5.47 6.96
C ARG A 132 -15.30 -6.27 7.87
N TYR A 133 -14.12 -6.62 7.37
CA TYR A 133 -13.15 -7.38 8.15
C TYR A 133 -12.58 -6.59 9.33
N ALA A 134 -12.45 -5.27 9.19
CA ALA A 134 -12.00 -4.42 10.30
C ALA A 134 -12.96 -4.54 11.49
N ILE A 135 -14.27 -4.59 11.22
CA ILE A 135 -15.31 -4.76 12.23
C ILE A 135 -15.37 -6.21 12.76
N GLN A 136 -15.32 -7.20 11.87
CA GLN A 136 -15.60 -8.60 12.24
C GLN A 136 -14.39 -9.38 12.80
N LYS A 137 -13.19 -9.08 12.28
CA LYS A 137 -11.95 -9.85 12.53
C LYS A 137 -10.84 -9.00 13.12
N GLY A 138 -11.06 -7.69 13.25
CA GLY A 138 -10.10 -6.72 13.76
C GLY A 138 -9.13 -6.19 12.71
N SER A 139 -8.44 -5.12 13.09
CA SER A 139 -7.58 -4.32 12.20
C SER A 139 -6.44 -5.14 11.57
N ALA A 140 -5.81 -6.05 12.31
CA ALA A 140 -4.69 -6.85 11.81
C ALA A 140 -5.10 -7.74 10.61
N TYR A 141 -6.28 -8.37 10.70
CA TYR A 141 -6.83 -9.20 9.62
C TYR A 141 -7.17 -8.33 8.41
N ALA A 142 -7.91 -7.25 8.64
CA ALA A 142 -8.34 -6.34 7.58
C ALA A 142 -7.15 -5.74 6.82
N HIS A 143 -6.13 -5.22 7.52
CA HIS A 143 -4.96 -4.66 6.86
C HIS A 143 -4.13 -5.71 6.11
N THR A 144 -4.05 -6.94 6.61
CA THR A 144 -3.36 -8.02 5.90
C THR A 144 -4.11 -8.42 4.62
N TYR A 145 -5.44 -8.52 4.68
CA TYR A 145 -6.30 -8.70 3.50
C TYR A 145 -6.01 -7.60 2.48
N HIS A 146 -6.13 -6.35 2.90
CA HIS A 146 -6.08 -5.18 2.04
C HIS A 146 -4.71 -5.01 1.35
N LEU A 147 -3.61 -5.14 2.10
CA LEU A 147 -2.25 -5.06 1.53
C LEU A 147 -1.91 -6.29 0.67
N GLY A 148 -2.42 -7.47 1.04
CA GLY A 148 -2.25 -8.70 0.28
C GLY A 148 -2.89 -8.64 -1.09
N PHE A 149 -4.12 -8.14 -1.19
CA PHE A 149 -4.77 -7.89 -2.47
C PHE A 149 -3.96 -6.95 -3.33
N PHE A 150 -3.61 -5.78 -2.78
CA PHE A 150 -2.89 -4.77 -3.54
C PHE A 150 -1.57 -5.33 -4.09
N TYR A 151 -0.78 -5.99 -3.24
CA TYR A 151 0.47 -6.63 -3.66
C TYR A 151 0.27 -7.66 -4.77
N VAL A 152 -0.70 -8.59 -4.62
CA VAL A 152 -0.92 -9.64 -5.62
C VAL A 152 -1.30 -9.05 -6.98
N LEU A 153 -2.10 -7.99 -6.99
CA LEU A 153 -2.58 -7.35 -8.20
C LEU A 153 -1.53 -6.46 -8.87
N THR A 154 -0.66 -5.79 -8.10
CA THR A 154 0.30 -4.80 -8.64
C THR A 154 1.74 -5.24 -8.74
N ARG A 155 2.12 -6.40 -8.16
CA ARG A 155 3.47 -6.96 -8.35
C ARG A 155 3.73 -7.26 -9.82
N THR A 156 5.00 -7.49 -10.19
CA THR A 156 5.34 -7.95 -11.54
C THR A 156 4.56 -9.21 -11.92
N LYS A 157 3.95 -9.17 -13.12
CA LYS A 157 2.96 -10.15 -13.64
C LYS A 157 1.58 -10.13 -12.97
N GLY A 158 1.33 -9.22 -12.04
CA GLY A 158 0.00 -8.92 -11.53
C GLY A 158 -0.81 -8.16 -12.57
N ILE A 159 -2.12 -8.36 -12.59
CA ILE A 159 -2.98 -7.80 -13.64
C ILE A 159 -3.10 -6.28 -13.63
N TRP A 160 -2.79 -5.63 -12.51
CA TRP A 160 -2.77 -4.16 -12.40
C TRP A 160 -1.39 -3.55 -12.69
N ASP A 161 -0.36 -4.37 -12.90
CA ASP A 161 0.93 -3.94 -13.45
C ASP A 161 0.82 -3.76 -14.97
N LEU A 162 0.12 -2.70 -15.39
CA LEU A 162 -0.21 -2.48 -16.80
C LEU A 162 1.03 -2.34 -17.69
N LYS A 163 2.15 -1.88 -17.13
CA LYS A 163 3.44 -1.69 -17.84
C LYS A 163 3.89 -2.97 -18.57
N GLN A 164 3.59 -4.14 -18.03
CA GLN A 164 3.92 -5.44 -18.64
C GLN A 164 3.22 -5.67 -19.98
N VAL A 165 2.03 -5.09 -20.16
CA VAL A 165 1.22 -5.34 -21.35
C VAL A 165 1.29 -4.19 -22.33
N ILE A 166 1.30 -2.96 -21.84
CA ILE A 166 1.28 -1.77 -22.69
C ILE A 166 2.70 -1.29 -23.05
N GLY A 167 3.71 -1.72 -22.30
CA GLY A 167 5.12 -1.39 -22.50
C GLY A 167 5.45 0.05 -22.07
N ASP A 168 6.61 0.24 -21.43
CA ASP A 168 6.98 1.52 -20.82
C ASP A 168 7.08 2.66 -21.83
N LYS A 169 7.62 2.38 -23.03
CA LYS A 169 7.95 3.37 -24.07
C LYS A 169 6.85 3.62 -25.09
N SER A 170 5.81 2.78 -25.10
CA SER A 170 4.70 2.91 -26.04
C SER A 170 3.89 4.16 -25.72
N ILE A 171 3.42 4.88 -26.73
CA ILE A 171 2.61 6.09 -26.57
C ILE A 171 1.14 5.74 -26.86
N TYR A 172 0.26 6.17 -25.98
CA TYR A 172 -1.18 6.00 -26.12
C TYR A 172 -1.92 7.32 -25.94
N SER A 173 -3.07 7.45 -26.59
CA SER A 173 -4.06 8.48 -26.23
C SER A 173 -4.74 8.06 -24.93
N PHE A 174 -4.46 8.78 -23.85
CA PHE A 174 -5.01 8.54 -22.53
C PHE A 174 -5.56 9.84 -21.96
N ARG A 175 -6.87 9.87 -21.65
CA ARG A 175 -7.57 11.04 -21.11
C ARG A 175 -7.37 12.32 -21.95
N GLY A 176 -7.40 12.16 -23.28
CA GLY A 176 -7.26 13.27 -24.22
C GLY A 176 -5.83 13.79 -24.42
N ALA A 177 -4.82 13.14 -23.84
CA ALA A 177 -3.41 13.50 -24.03
C ALA A 177 -2.56 12.28 -24.42
N GLU A 178 -1.46 12.51 -25.13
CA GLU A 178 -0.47 11.47 -25.39
C GLU A 178 0.34 11.17 -24.12
N LYS A 179 0.33 9.92 -23.67
CA LYS A 179 1.04 9.46 -22.49
C LYS A 179 1.80 8.17 -22.79
N THR A 180 2.94 8.01 -22.13
CA THR A 180 3.69 6.76 -22.18
C THR A 180 2.98 5.66 -21.40
N GLY A 181 3.20 4.40 -21.77
CA GLY A 181 2.72 3.27 -20.99
C GLY A 181 3.27 3.24 -19.57
N GLU A 182 4.48 3.77 -19.36
CA GLU A 182 5.04 3.99 -18.02
C GLU A 182 4.16 4.93 -17.18
N TYR A 183 3.78 6.09 -17.73
CA TYR A 183 2.88 7.03 -17.06
C TYR A 183 1.55 6.37 -16.74
N ILE A 184 0.92 5.71 -17.72
CA ILE A 184 -0.38 5.09 -17.56
C ILE A 184 -0.34 3.98 -16.48
N GLY A 185 0.71 3.16 -16.47
CA GLY A 185 0.89 2.13 -15.45
C GLY A 185 1.04 2.69 -14.04
N ASN A 186 1.87 3.72 -13.85
CA ASN A 186 2.04 4.40 -12.56
C ASN A 186 0.77 5.13 -12.11
N HIS A 187 0.09 5.79 -13.05
CA HIS A 187 -1.19 6.44 -12.84
C HIS A 187 -2.25 5.44 -12.37
N HIS A 188 -2.36 4.29 -13.06
CA HIS A 188 -3.25 3.20 -12.69
C HIS A 188 -2.96 2.66 -11.29
N PHE A 189 -1.67 2.46 -10.95
CA PHE A 189 -1.25 2.04 -9.61
C PHE A 189 -1.72 3.02 -8.52
N GLY A 190 -1.53 4.32 -8.74
CA GLY A 190 -2.00 5.37 -7.83
C GLY A 190 -3.52 5.39 -7.70
N TYR A 191 -4.23 5.37 -8.83
CA TYR A 191 -5.69 5.43 -8.89
C TYR A 191 -6.35 4.22 -8.20
N MET A 192 -5.93 2.99 -8.54
CA MET A 192 -6.49 1.78 -7.93
C MET A 192 -6.09 1.63 -6.46
N GLY A 193 -4.85 2.00 -6.13
CA GLY A 193 -4.37 2.03 -4.75
C GLY A 193 -5.16 2.99 -3.87
N ARG A 194 -5.52 4.16 -4.41
CA ARG A 194 -6.38 5.12 -3.72
C ARG A 194 -7.80 4.58 -3.57
N ALA A 195 -8.33 3.98 -4.62
CA ALA A 195 -9.67 3.38 -4.65
C ALA A 195 -9.88 2.24 -3.65
N ILE A 196 -8.86 1.39 -3.42
CA ILE A 196 -8.94 0.36 -2.37
C ILE A 196 -8.85 0.96 -0.97
N GLY A 197 -8.44 2.22 -0.81
CA GLY A 197 -8.40 2.95 0.46
C GLY A 197 -7.00 3.17 1.03
N LEU A 198 -5.94 3.01 0.24
CA LEU A 198 -4.59 3.41 0.66
C LEU A 198 -4.42 4.93 0.53
N SER A 199 -3.54 5.51 1.35
CA SER A 199 -3.20 6.92 1.21
C SER A 199 -2.18 7.09 0.09
N CYS A 200 -2.24 8.23 -0.62
CA CYS A 200 -1.29 8.49 -1.70
C CYS A 200 0.17 8.46 -1.22
N PHE A 201 0.42 8.91 0.03
CA PHE A 201 1.72 8.78 0.68
C PHE A 201 2.22 7.32 0.74
N VAL A 202 1.35 6.38 1.14
CA VAL A 202 1.71 4.96 1.23
C VAL A 202 1.98 4.38 -0.15
N LEU A 203 1.23 4.79 -1.17
CA LEU A 203 1.40 4.32 -2.54
C LEU A 203 2.74 4.75 -3.12
N ARG A 204 3.09 6.03 -2.98
CA ARG A 204 4.38 6.57 -3.44
C ARG A 204 5.56 5.93 -2.72
N LEU A 205 5.42 5.70 -1.41
CA LEU A 205 6.42 4.99 -0.62
C LEU A 205 6.55 3.51 -1.05
N ALA A 206 5.44 2.83 -1.32
CA ALA A 206 5.44 1.43 -1.75
C ALA A 206 6.06 1.25 -3.15
N ALA A 207 5.77 2.17 -4.09
CA ALA A 207 6.32 2.13 -5.45
C ALA A 207 7.85 2.27 -5.43
N GLY A 208 8.39 3.27 -4.72
CA GLY A 208 9.84 3.43 -4.63
C GLY A 208 10.53 2.29 -3.87
N MET A 209 9.92 1.74 -2.81
CA MET A 209 10.44 0.53 -2.15
C MET A 209 10.45 -0.70 -3.08
N TYR A 210 9.45 -0.85 -3.93
CA TYR A 210 9.39 -1.95 -4.89
C TYR A 210 10.47 -1.81 -5.98
N GLN A 211 10.71 -0.60 -6.49
CA GLN A 211 11.79 -0.34 -7.46
C GLN A 211 13.19 -0.65 -6.88
N VAL A 212 13.40 -0.36 -5.59
CA VAL A 212 14.63 -0.77 -4.88
C VAL A 212 14.75 -2.29 -4.81
N TYR A 213 13.63 -2.96 -4.56
CA TYR A 213 13.60 -4.42 -4.51
C TYR A 213 13.85 -5.07 -5.88
N SER A 214 13.26 -4.54 -6.97
CA SER A 214 13.44 -5.04 -8.34
C SER A 214 14.79 -4.66 -8.96
N GLY A 215 15.62 -3.87 -8.26
CA GLY A 215 16.95 -3.48 -8.72
C GLY A 215 16.94 -2.40 -9.80
N THR A 216 15.84 -1.67 -9.93
CA THR A 216 15.65 -0.59 -10.92
C THR A 216 15.79 0.81 -10.31
N SER A 217 15.96 0.91 -8.98
CA SER A 217 16.18 2.19 -8.29
C SER A 217 17.63 2.68 -8.39
N ASP A 218 17.80 4.00 -8.49
CA ASP A 218 19.07 4.67 -8.24
C ASP A 218 19.08 5.28 -6.82
N TRP A 219 20.20 5.10 -6.10
CA TRP A 219 20.41 5.62 -4.73
C TRP A 219 20.26 7.14 -4.60
N ARG A 220 20.32 7.88 -5.72
CA ARG A 220 20.12 9.33 -5.77
C ARG A 220 18.70 9.81 -5.44
N TYR A 221 17.72 8.91 -5.36
CA TYR A 221 16.29 9.24 -5.22
C TYR A 221 15.73 9.07 -3.80
N VAL A 222 16.56 8.99 -2.76
CA VAL A 222 16.12 8.83 -1.35
C VAL A 222 15.07 9.88 -0.93
N PHE A 223 15.22 11.11 -1.39
CA PHE A 223 14.29 12.22 -1.07
C PHE A 223 13.00 12.23 -1.91
N SER A 224 12.90 11.41 -2.96
CA SER A 224 11.69 11.18 -3.76
C SER A 224 11.05 9.81 -3.49
N PHE A 225 11.22 9.29 -2.27
CA PHE A 225 10.77 7.95 -1.85
C PHE A 225 11.49 6.79 -2.55
N PHE A 226 12.71 6.98 -3.06
CA PHE A 226 13.49 6.01 -3.84
C PHE A 226 12.91 5.67 -5.22
N ASP A 227 11.93 6.46 -5.67
CA ASP A 227 11.27 6.37 -6.97
C ASP A 227 11.74 7.51 -7.89
N HIS A 228 11.72 7.30 -9.21
CA HIS A 228 12.01 8.39 -10.16
C HIS A 228 10.94 9.49 -9.98
N PRO A 229 11.29 10.79 -9.96
CA PRO A 229 10.33 11.86 -9.64
C PRO A 229 9.11 11.89 -10.58
N VAL A 230 9.29 11.44 -11.83
CA VAL A 230 8.23 11.32 -12.84
C VAL A 230 7.23 10.20 -12.49
N ASP A 231 7.71 9.06 -11.99
CA ASP A 231 6.87 7.95 -11.55
C ASP A 231 6.04 8.33 -10.32
N SER A 232 6.69 9.01 -9.36
CA SER A 232 6.05 9.54 -8.16
C SER A 232 4.96 10.57 -8.48
N GLN A 233 5.15 11.35 -9.55
CA GLN A 233 4.14 12.31 -10.04
C GLN A 233 2.96 11.59 -10.71
N ALA A 234 3.20 10.63 -11.59
CA ALA A 234 2.11 9.88 -12.22
C ALA A 234 1.22 9.15 -11.20
N ILE A 235 1.82 8.59 -10.14
CA ILE A 235 1.07 8.02 -9.01
C ILE A 235 0.23 9.09 -8.30
N ALA A 236 0.80 10.27 -8.07
CA ALA A 236 0.10 11.38 -7.43
C ALA A 236 -1.07 11.89 -8.27
N ASP A 237 -0.90 11.99 -9.59
CA ASP A 237 -1.96 12.33 -10.54
C ASP A 237 -3.12 11.33 -10.42
N GLY A 238 -2.81 10.03 -10.41
CA GLY A 238 -3.83 8.97 -10.24
C GLY A 238 -4.57 9.03 -8.91
N CYS A 239 -3.88 9.36 -7.81
CA CYS A 239 -4.53 9.61 -6.53
C CYS A 239 -5.48 10.82 -6.62
N SER A 240 -5.01 11.93 -7.20
CA SER A 240 -5.74 13.19 -7.27
C SER A 240 -6.98 13.06 -8.15
N GLU A 241 -6.88 12.33 -9.25
CA GLU A 241 -7.99 12.07 -10.15
C GLU A 241 -9.06 11.20 -9.50
N PHE A 242 -8.66 10.17 -8.74
CA PHE A 242 -9.64 9.43 -7.94
C PHE A 242 -10.33 10.37 -6.93
N ASP A 243 -9.56 11.21 -6.22
CA ASP A 243 -10.14 12.11 -5.22
C ASP A 243 -11.06 13.18 -5.84
N SER A 244 -10.83 13.63 -7.08
CA SER A 244 -11.66 14.65 -7.76
C SER A 244 -12.99 14.14 -8.30
N HIS A 245 -13.12 12.84 -8.57
CA HIS A 245 -14.38 12.22 -9.02
C HIS A 245 -15.35 11.85 -7.87
N PHE A 246 -14.99 12.14 -6.61
CA PHE A 246 -15.78 11.83 -5.42
C PHE A 246 -16.21 13.06 -4.59
N PHE A 247 -16.28 14.24 -5.22
CA PHE A 247 -16.93 15.45 -4.68
C PHE A 247 -17.95 16.04 -5.66
#